data_AF-A0A954PU64-F1
#
_entry.id   AF-A0A954PU64-F1
#
_cell.length_a   1.000
_cell.length_b   1.000
_cell.length_c   1.000
_cell.angle_alpha   90.00
_cell.angle_beta   90.00
_cell.angle_gamma   90.00
#
_symmetry.space_group_name_H-M   'P 1'
#
loop_
_entity.id
_entity.type
_entity.pdbx_description
1 polymer ?
#
loop_
_entity_poly.entity_id
_entity_poly.type
_entity_poly.pdbx_seq_one_letter_code
_entity_poly.pdbx_strand_id
1 'polypeptide(L)'
;MKSNSSGNGQIYWKETALPYAAQRSRTFDVIHDDIEHEYTINFTPNAPINAVRIDPSRAGGSIKISAMKLTESNGKAVQIWTF
;
A
#
# COMPACT_ATOMS: atom_id res chain seq x y z
N MET A 1 -4.76 -6.36 -7.03
CA MET A 1 -5.18 -5.06 -7.58
C MET A 1 -5.15 -5.12 -9.10
N LYS A 2 -6.20 -4.58 -9.74
CA LYS A 2 -6.34 -4.43 -11.19
C LYS A 2 -6.38 -2.94 -11.55
N SER A 3 -5.69 -2.53 -12.62
CA SER A 3 -5.60 -1.12 -13.00
C SER A 3 -5.50 -0.92 -14.51
N ASN A 4 -6.10 0.16 -15.00
CA ASN A 4 -5.86 0.74 -16.33
C ASN A 4 -5.41 2.22 -16.24
N SER A 5 -4.85 2.60 -15.08
CA SER A 5 -4.31 3.93 -14.81
C SER A 5 -2.87 4.07 -15.35
N SER A 6 -2.08 4.99 -14.79
CA SER A 6 -0.64 5.06 -15.01
C SER A 6 0.08 5.61 -13.77
N GLY A 7 1.41 5.42 -13.74
CA GLY A 7 2.29 5.90 -12.69
C GLY A 7 2.30 5.02 -11.44
N ASN A 8 3.32 5.22 -10.62
CA ASN A 8 3.59 4.40 -9.45
C ASN A 8 2.49 4.51 -8.38
N GLY A 9 2.30 3.42 -7.64
CA GLY A 9 1.62 3.43 -6.37
C GLY A 9 2.56 3.85 -5.25
N GLN A 10 2.00 4.22 -4.10
CA GLN A 10 2.76 4.59 -2.92
C GLN A 10 2.01 4.22 -1.64
N ILE A 11 2.72 3.66 -0.67
CA ILE A 11 2.21 3.50 0.69
C ILE A 11 2.85 4.54 1.61
N TYR A 12 2.11 4.92 2.65
CA TYR A 12 2.58 5.76 3.74
C TYR A 12 2.22 5.11 5.07
N TRP A 13 3.04 5.31 6.09
CA TRP A 13 2.71 4.90 7.46
C TRP A 13 2.88 6.06 8.45
N LYS A 14 2.09 6.02 9.53
CA LYS A 14 2.27 6.86 10.71
C LYS A 14 2.86 6.03 11.83
N GLU A 15 3.92 6.54 12.42
CA GLU A 15 4.46 6.05 13.68
C GLU A 15 3.78 6.78 14.85
N THR A 16 3.77 6.18 16.03
CA THR A 16 3.25 6.82 17.24
C THR A 16 3.88 8.22 17.41
N ALA A 17 3.03 9.23 17.61
CA ALA A 17 3.41 10.65 17.73
C ALA A 17 4.00 11.32 16.48
N LEU A 18 4.08 10.64 15.32
CA LEU A 18 4.61 11.23 14.09
C LEU A 18 3.57 11.24 12.95
N PRO A 19 3.46 12.34 12.17
CA PRO A 19 2.55 12.41 11.03
C PRO A 19 3.05 11.58 9.84
N TYR A 20 2.26 11.48 8.77
CA TYR A 20 2.78 11.02 7.49
C TYR A 20 3.91 11.94 7.01
N ALA A 21 4.97 11.38 6.43
CA ALA A 21 6.04 12.14 5.78
C ALA A 21 6.65 11.32 4.65
N ALA A 22 7.37 11.99 3.75
CA ALA A 22 8.02 11.34 2.60
C ALA A 22 8.97 10.21 3.03
N GLN A 23 9.68 10.38 4.15
CA GLN A 23 10.59 9.38 4.71
C GLN A 23 9.86 8.15 5.26
N ARG A 24 8.55 8.26 5.54
CA ARG A 24 7.67 7.17 5.98
C ARG A 24 6.74 6.75 4.84
N SER A 25 7.35 6.52 3.68
CA SER A 25 6.64 6.07 2.49
C SER A 25 7.49 5.15 1.63
N ARG A 26 6.83 4.33 0.81
CA ARG A 26 7.45 3.49 -0.22
C ARG A 26 6.63 3.56 -1.49
N THR A 27 7.29 3.87 -2.61
CA THR A 27 6.70 3.71 -3.93
C THR A 27 6.82 2.27 -4.40
N PHE A 28 5.89 1.84 -5.25
CA PHE A 28 5.94 0.56 -5.93
C PHE A 28 5.46 0.71 -7.36
N ASP A 29 5.99 -0.11 -8.26
CA ASP A 29 5.55 -0.13 -9.65
C ASP A 29 4.20 -0.83 -9.74
N VAL A 30 3.32 -0.28 -10.57
CA VAL A 30 1.98 -0.81 -10.80
C VAL A 30 1.88 -1.28 -12.23
N ILE A 31 1.34 -2.49 -12.40
CA ILE A 31 1.02 -3.05 -13.71
C ILE A 31 -0.37 -2.52 -14.10
N HIS A 32 -0.44 -1.86 -15.24
CA HIS A 32 -1.65 -1.21 -15.76
C HIS A 32 -2.17 -1.91 -17.03
N ASP A 33 -2.45 -3.20 -16.93
CA ASP A 33 -2.88 -4.06 -18.04
C ASP A 33 -4.36 -4.51 -17.93
N ASP A 34 -5.11 -3.92 -17.00
CA ASP A 34 -6.48 -4.28 -16.65
C ASP A 34 -6.66 -5.75 -16.21
N ILE A 35 -5.59 -6.39 -15.72
CA ILE A 35 -5.57 -7.74 -15.11
C ILE A 35 -5.30 -7.63 -13.60
N GLU A 36 -5.81 -8.59 -12.81
CA GLU A 36 -5.59 -8.63 -11.36
C GLU A 36 -4.17 -9.13 -11.05
N HIS A 37 -3.40 -8.33 -10.29
CA HIS A 37 -2.05 -8.67 -9.84
C HIS A 37 -1.91 -8.59 -8.32
N GLU A 38 -1.08 -9.43 -7.72
CA GLU A 38 -0.73 -9.36 -6.30
C GLU A 38 0.50 -8.47 -6.09
N TYR A 39 0.45 -7.61 -5.06
CA TYR A 39 1.54 -6.69 -4.73
C TYR A 39 1.94 -6.90 -3.27
N THR A 40 3.25 -7.00 -3.02
CA THR A 40 3.83 -7.05 -1.67
C THR A 40 4.78 -5.88 -1.50
N ILE A 41 4.53 -5.04 -0.50
CA ILE A 41 5.36 -3.88 -0.19
C ILE A 41 5.88 -4.02 1.24
N ASN A 42 7.19 -4.22 1.36
CA ASN A 42 7.86 -4.31 2.66
C ASN A 42 8.30 -2.92 3.12
N PHE A 43 8.04 -2.60 4.39
CA PHE A 43 8.54 -1.40 5.05
C PHE A 43 8.91 -1.72 6.50
N THR A 44 9.81 -0.93 7.06
CA THR A 44 10.29 -1.10 8.44
C THR A 44 10.05 0.20 9.18
N PRO A 45 9.08 0.26 10.10
CA PRO A 45 8.88 1.42 10.93
C PRO A 45 9.93 1.44 12.06
N ASN A 46 10.27 2.64 12.55
CA ASN A 46 11.20 2.81 13.67
C ASN A 46 10.50 2.81 15.04
N ALA A 47 9.17 2.81 15.03
CA ALA A 47 8.30 2.81 16.20
C ALA A 47 6.96 2.12 15.85
N PRO A 48 6.11 1.78 16.82
CA PRO A 48 4.78 1.24 16.54
C PRO A 48 4.00 2.13 15.57
N ILE A 49 3.30 1.51 14.63
CA ILE A 49 2.47 2.22 13.65
C ILE A 49 1.00 2.21 14.08
N ASN A 50 0.28 3.29 13.80
CA ASN A 50 -1.16 3.38 14.08
C ASN A 50 -2.03 3.54 12.83
N ALA A 51 -1.43 3.83 11.67
CA ALA A 51 -2.14 3.93 10.41
C ALA A 51 -1.22 3.64 9.22
N VAL A 52 -1.80 3.02 8.19
CA VAL A 52 -1.22 2.85 6.86
C VAL A 52 -2.19 3.47 5.85
N ARG A 53 -1.66 4.19 4.87
CA ARG A 53 -2.40 4.76 3.73
C ARG A 53 -1.83 4.20 2.45
N ILE A 54 -2.68 3.93 1.47
CA ILE A 54 -2.31 3.58 0.11
C ILE A 54 -2.81 4.67 -0.85
N ASP A 55 -1.90 5.15 -1.68
CA ASP A 55 -2.17 5.97 -2.86
C ASP A 55 -1.87 5.06 -4.07
N PRO A 56 -2.88 4.39 -4.67
CA PRO A 56 -2.65 3.21 -5.51
C PRO A 56 -2.16 3.51 -6.94
N SER A 57 -2.32 4.74 -7.43
CA SER A 57 -1.64 5.28 -8.62
C SER A 57 -1.61 6.81 -8.57
N ARG A 58 -0.98 7.43 -9.57
CA ARG A 58 -0.76 8.90 -9.63
C ARG A 58 -1.45 9.61 -10.80
N ALA A 59 -2.16 8.88 -11.66
CA ALA A 59 -2.78 9.43 -12.86
C ALA A 59 -4.23 8.98 -13.03
N GLY A 60 -4.92 9.54 -14.02
CA GLY A 60 -6.28 9.14 -14.37
C GLY A 60 -6.39 7.66 -14.76
N GLY A 61 -7.60 7.11 -14.62
CA GLY A 61 -7.90 5.71 -14.88
C GLY A 61 -8.70 5.09 -13.73
N SER A 62 -8.81 3.77 -13.73
CA SER A 62 -9.53 3.01 -12.72
C SER A 62 -8.59 2.06 -11.98
N ILE A 63 -8.95 1.80 -10.72
CA ILE A 63 -8.29 0.84 -9.85
C ILE A 63 -9.36 0.03 -9.14
N LYS A 64 -9.17 -1.29 -9.12
CA LYS A 64 -9.93 -2.21 -8.29
C LYS A 64 -8.98 -2.91 -7.31
N ILE A 65 -9.31 -2.83 -6.03
CA ILE A 65 -8.63 -3.58 -4.96
C ILE A 65 -9.66 -4.57 -4.43
N SER A 66 -9.38 -5.86 -4.59
CA SER A 66 -10.25 -6.96 -4.18
C SER A 66 -10.10 -7.29 -2.69
N ALA A 67 -8.86 -7.30 -2.21
CA ALA A 67 -8.52 -7.48 -0.80
C ALA A 67 -7.16 -6.86 -0.49
N MET A 68 -6.92 -6.60 0.80
CA MET A 68 -5.61 -6.22 1.33
C MET A 68 -5.36 -6.91 2.67
N LYS A 69 -4.10 -7.19 2.97
CA LYS A 69 -3.65 -7.65 4.28
C LYS A 69 -2.40 -6.89 4.71
N LEU A 70 -2.33 -6.54 5.99
CA LEU A 70 -1.11 -6.09 6.65
C LEU A 70 -0.64 -7.23 7.56
N THR A 71 0.63 -7.61 7.45
CA THR A 71 1.21 -8.69 8.24
C THR A 71 2.47 -8.21 8.97
N GLU A 72 2.77 -8.84 10.10
CA GLU A 72 4.10 -8.78 10.70
C GLU A 72 5.12 -9.53 9.82
N SER A 73 6.41 -9.38 10.11
CA SER A 73 7.49 -10.08 9.39
C SER A 73 7.42 -11.61 9.51
N ASN A 74 6.75 -12.13 10.54
CA ASN A 74 6.51 -13.56 10.75
C ASN A 74 5.27 -14.10 9.97
N GLY A 75 4.61 -13.24 9.18
CA GLY A 75 3.41 -13.60 8.40
C GLY A 75 2.09 -13.52 9.18
N LYS A 76 2.11 -13.21 10.48
CA LYS A 76 0.90 -13.00 11.28
C LYS A 76 0.12 -11.81 10.76
N ALA A 77 -1.17 -12.01 10.48
CA ALA A 77 -2.05 -10.92 10.07
C ALA A 77 -2.27 -9.93 11.22
N VAL A 78 -2.05 -8.65 10.93
CA VAL A 78 -2.38 -7.51 11.80
C VAL A 78 -3.77 -6.99 11.45
N GLN A 79 -4.07 -6.88 10.16
CA GLN A 79 -5.36 -6.40 9.65
C GLN A 79 -5.65 -6.95 8.27
N ILE A 80 -6.92 -7.24 7.98
CA ILE A 80 -7.40 -7.72 6.68
C ILE A 80 -8.58 -6.84 6.24
N TRP A 81 -8.59 -6.44 4.97
CA TRP A 81 -9.68 -5.71 4.33
C TRP A 81 -10.21 -6.51 3.13
N THR A 82 -11.53 -6.65 3.06
CA THR A 82 -12.27 -7.27 1.95
C THR A 82 -13.32 -6.29 1.44
N PHE A 83 -13.53 -6.20 0.13
CA PHE A 83 -14.38 -5.19 -0.53
C PHE A 83 -15.44 -5.82 -1.45
#